data_AF-A0A941VRY2-F1
#
_entry.id   AF-A0A941VRY2-F1
#
_cell.length_a   1.000
_cell.length_b   1.000
_cell.length_c   1.000
_cell.angle_alpha   90.00
_cell.angle_beta   90.00
_cell.angle_gamma   90.00
#
_symmetry.space_group_name_H-M   'P 1'
#
loop_
_entity.id
_entity.type
_entity.pdbx_description
1 polymer ?
#
loop_
_entity_poly.entity_id
_entity_poly.type
_entity_poly.pdbx_seq_one_letter_code
_entity_poly.pdbx_strand_id
1 'polypeptide(L)'
;MKRSFIISLFLTLTLMLLFAGCSTRPDDQIARAEEAMKKAQEQHAEFFAPEDWSAAKQAWDQAQLKLEGKSYGEATTLLLKAQTRFRKAADIATGKREDAIREIEGLHKTAELRCKALRDALEKGKLPAAKKQTFEDSCKEIDQKLSQVKTKLDGGEYQDAKFLAQTTLRQVWETQKELEGALGGKKIS
;
A
#
# COMPACT_ATOMS: atom_id res chain seq x y z
N MET A 1 -29.21 58.91 -35.86
CA MET A 1 -29.16 58.35 -34.49
C MET A 1 -29.46 56.84 -34.40
N LYS A 2 -30.40 56.27 -35.18
CA LYS A 2 -30.73 54.82 -35.09
C LYS A 2 -29.64 53.85 -35.57
N ARG A 3 -28.80 54.24 -36.54
CA ARG A 3 -27.75 53.38 -37.12
C ARG A 3 -26.52 53.20 -36.22
N SER A 4 -26.08 54.25 -35.52
CA SER A 4 -24.94 54.19 -34.58
C SER A 4 -25.25 53.39 -33.32
N PHE A 5 -26.51 53.35 -32.90
CA PHE A 5 -26.96 52.57 -31.74
C PHE A 5 -26.96 51.05 -32.02
N ILE A 6 -27.33 50.65 -33.24
CA ILE A 6 -27.33 49.24 -33.68
C ILE A 6 -25.91 48.70 -33.82
N ILE A 7 -24.97 49.52 -34.32
CA ILE A 7 -23.55 49.13 -34.47
C ILE A 7 -22.88 48.98 -33.10
N SER A 8 -23.16 49.90 -32.15
CA SER A 8 -22.64 49.81 -30.78
C SER A 8 -23.17 48.57 -30.04
N LEU A 9 -24.45 48.22 -30.24
CA LEU A 9 -25.08 47.04 -29.63
C LEU A 9 -24.55 45.71 -30.23
N PHE A 10 -24.27 45.67 -31.53
CA PHE A 10 -23.67 44.48 -32.17
C PHE A 10 -22.22 44.25 -31.74
N LEU A 11 -21.45 45.32 -31.51
CA LEU A 11 -20.05 45.25 -31.09
C LEU A 11 -19.91 44.76 -29.63
N THR A 12 -20.81 45.18 -28.74
CA THR A 12 -20.83 44.70 -27.35
C THR A 12 -21.30 43.25 -27.24
N LEU A 13 -22.28 42.85 -28.06
CA LEU A 13 -22.78 41.47 -28.10
C LEU A 13 -21.71 40.49 -28.63
N THR A 14 -20.99 40.85 -29.70
CA THR A 14 -19.88 40.03 -30.23
C THR A 14 -18.70 39.94 -29.27
N LEU A 15 -18.40 41.00 -28.50
CA LEU A 15 -17.37 40.97 -27.47
C LEU A 15 -17.77 40.09 -26.26
N MET A 16 -19.05 40.01 -25.90
CA MET A 16 -19.56 39.07 -24.89
C MET A 16 -19.50 37.61 -25.37
N LEU A 17 -19.75 37.35 -26.65
CA LEU A 17 -19.64 36.02 -27.26
C LEU A 17 -18.19 35.51 -27.36
N LEU A 18 -17.20 36.40 -27.43
CA LEU A 18 -15.77 36.05 -27.44
C LEU A 18 -15.25 35.56 -26.08
N PHE A 19 -15.94 35.90 -24.97
CA PHE A 19 -15.65 35.33 -23.64
C PHE A 19 -16.45 34.07 -23.33
N ALA A 20 -17.43 33.70 -24.17
CA ALA A 20 -17.99 32.36 -24.20
C ALA A 20 -17.05 31.42 -24.98
N GLY A 21 -15.78 31.38 -24.59
CA GLY A 21 -14.86 30.35 -25.06
C GLY A 21 -15.44 29.00 -24.67
N CYS A 22 -15.87 28.22 -25.67
CA CYS A 22 -16.16 26.80 -25.51
C CYS A 22 -14.89 26.12 -24.99
N SER A 23 -14.68 26.12 -23.67
CA SER A 23 -13.65 25.28 -23.08
C SER A 23 -13.94 23.85 -23.53
N THR A 24 -13.01 23.26 -24.27
CA THR A 24 -13.15 21.88 -24.69
C THR A 24 -12.97 20.99 -23.47
N ARG A 25 -13.62 19.83 -23.45
CA ARG A 25 -13.45 18.84 -22.39
C ARG A 25 -11.95 18.51 -22.23
N PRO A 26 -11.39 18.51 -21.00
CA PRO A 26 -9.95 18.41 -20.78
C PRO A 26 -9.47 16.95 -20.79
N ASP A 27 -9.68 16.23 -21.90
CA ASP A 27 -9.49 14.78 -22.00
C ASP A 27 -8.05 14.34 -21.66
N ASP A 28 -7.03 15.07 -22.11
CA ASP A 28 -5.63 14.79 -21.76
C ASP A 28 -5.38 14.84 -20.25
N GLN A 29 -6.01 15.80 -19.56
CA GLN A 29 -5.83 15.97 -18.13
C GLN A 29 -6.60 14.90 -17.34
N ILE A 30 -7.74 14.44 -17.84
CA ILE A 30 -8.47 13.28 -17.32
C ILE A 30 -7.57 12.05 -17.38
N ALA A 31 -7.03 11.73 -18.56
CA ALA A 31 -6.19 10.56 -18.78
C ALA A 31 -4.95 10.55 -17.86
N ARG A 32 -4.27 11.70 -17.70
CA ARG A 32 -3.11 11.84 -16.80
C ARG A 32 -3.47 11.62 -15.32
N ALA A 33 -4.63 12.09 -14.89
CA ALA A 33 -5.10 11.90 -13.52
C ALA A 33 -5.53 10.45 -13.26
N GLU A 34 -6.15 9.77 -14.25
CA GLU A 34 -6.45 8.33 -14.18
C GLU A 34 -5.18 7.48 -14.13
N GLU A 35 -4.18 7.79 -14.95
CA GLU A 35 -2.89 7.10 -14.92
C GLU A 35 -2.22 7.24 -13.55
N ALA A 36 -2.24 8.45 -12.98
CA ALA A 36 -1.72 8.67 -11.63
C ALA A 36 -2.51 7.89 -10.57
N MET A 37 -3.84 7.81 -10.68
CA MET A 37 -4.69 7.01 -9.80
C MET A 37 -4.32 5.52 -9.87
N LYS A 38 -4.20 4.96 -11.09
CA LYS A 38 -3.80 3.56 -11.29
C LYS A 38 -2.45 3.25 -10.66
N LYS A 39 -1.44 4.10 -10.89
CA LYS A 39 -0.12 3.98 -10.26
C LYS A 39 -0.21 3.99 -8.73
N ALA A 40 -1.03 4.87 -8.15
CA ALA A 40 -1.25 4.88 -6.72
C ALA A 40 -1.96 3.61 -6.21
N GLN A 41 -2.90 3.04 -6.97
CA GLN A 41 -3.54 1.76 -6.64
C GLN A 41 -2.56 0.58 -6.68
N GLU A 42 -1.71 0.52 -7.71
CA GLU A 42 -0.66 -0.49 -7.84
C GLU A 42 0.30 -0.49 -6.65
N GLN A 43 0.55 0.69 -6.06
CA GLN A 43 1.37 0.84 -4.86
C GLN A 43 0.57 0.66 -3.56
N HIS A 44 -0.71 0.29 -3.62
CA HIS A 44 -1.60 0.18 -2.47
C HIS A 44 -1.67 1.47 -1.63
N ALA A 45 -1.73 2.63 -2.30
CA ALA A 45 -1.67 3.93 -1.64
C ALA A 45 -2.85 4.20 -0.70
N GLU A 46 -4.00 3.56 -0.90
CA GLU A 46 -5.10 3.60 0.07
C GLU A 46 -4.67 3.10 1.46
N PHE A 47 -3.79 2.11 1.50
CA PHE A 47 -3.28 1.53 2.73
C PHE A 47 -2.05 2.27 3.26
N PHE A 48 -1.06 2.52 2.40
CA PHE A 48 0.22 3.09 2.83
C PHE A 48 0.22 4.63 2.90
N ALA A 49 -0.64 5.31 2.13
CA ALA A 49 -0.75 6.76 2.07
C ALA A 49 -2.21 7.24 2.15
N PRO A 50 -2.99 6.81 3.16
CA PRO A 50 -4.45 6.99 3.20
C PRO A 50 -4.89 8.46 3.11
N GLU A 51 -4.16 9.37 3.76
CA GLU A 51 -4.48 10.79 3.75
C GLU A 51 -4.36 11.42 2.35
N ASP A 52 -3.23 11.17 1.66
CA ASP A 52 -3.00 11.70 0.32
C ASP A 52 -3.87 11.00 -0.73
N TRP A 53 -4.12 9.70 -0.57
CA TRP A 53 -5.07 8.94 -1.39
C TRP A 53 -6.49 9.51 -1.27
N SER A 54 -6.98 9.71 -0.05
CA SER A 54 -8.30 10.27 0.22
C SER A 54 -8.44 11.70 -0.34
N ALA A 55 -7.43 12.54 -0.12
CA ALA A 55 -7.41 13.90 -0.68
C ALA A 55 -7.39 13.91 -2.22
N ALA A 56 -6.67 12.98 -2.84
CA ALA A 56 -6.65 12.81 -4.30
C ALA A 56 -8.02 12.38 -4.82
N LYS A 57 -8.64 11.40 -4.16
CA LYS A 57 -9.95 10.87 -4.53
C LYS A 57 -11.05 11.92 -4.40
N GLN A 58 -11.03 12.71 -3.33
CA GLN A 58 -11.93 13.85 -3.17
C GLN A 58 -11.79 14.88 -4.30
N ALA A 59 -10.56 15.25 -4.67
CA ALA A 59 -10.33 16.18 -5.77
C ALA A 59 -10.78 15.61 -7.11
N TRP A 60 -10.56 14.31 -7.34
CA TRP A 60 -11.02 13.59 -8.51
C TRP A 60 -12.56 13.59 -8.60
N ASP A 61 -13.25 13.22 -7.53
CA ASP A 61 -14.72 13.16 -7.52
C ASP A 61 -15.34 14.55 -7.73
N GLN A 62 -14.77 15.58 -7.10
CA GLN A 62 -15.15 16.97 -7.37
C GLN A 62 -14.92 17.35 -8.84
N ALA A 63 -13.82 16.90 -9.45
CA ALA A 63 -13.57 17.16 -10.86
C ALA A 63 -14.62 16.51 -11.76
N GLN A 64 -15.04 15.27 -11.46
CA GLN A 64 -16.07 14.57 -12.22
C GLN A 64 -17.40 15.35 -12.22
N LEU A 65 -17.81 15.86 -11.06
CA LEU A 65 -19.00 16.72 -10.96
C LEU A 65 -18.90 17.98 -11.83
N LYS A 66 -17.71 18.59 -11.93
CA LYS A 66 -17.47 19.75 -12.80
C LYS A 66 -17.44 19.39 -14.29
N LEU A 67 -16.95 18.20 -14.65
CA LEU A 67 -17.01 17.69 -16.02
C LEU A 67 -18.45 17.45 -16.47
N GLU A 68 -19.28 16.85 -15.61
CA GLU A 68 -20.71 16.64 -15.85
C GLU A 68 -21.45 17.97 -16.03
N GLY A 69 -21.14 18.95 -15.17
CA GLY A 69 -21.65 20.32 -15.25
C GLY A 69 -21.08 21.14 -16.41
N LYS A 70 -20.19 20.57 -17.24
CA LYS A 70 -19.48 21.26 -18.34
C LYS A 70 -18.66 22.48 -17.88
N SER A 71 -18.34 22.56 -16.60
CA SER A 71 -17.46 23.56 -15.99
C SER A 71 -15.99 23.15 -16.20
N TYR A 72 -15.55 23.06 -17.45
CA TYR A 72 -14.28 22.41 -17.81
C TYR A 72 -13.04 23.12 -17.26
N GLY A 73 -13.07 24.44 -17.08
CA GLY A 73 -11.96 25.19 -16.45
C GLY A 73 -11.74 24.79 -14.98
N GLU A 74 -12.83 24.71 -14.20
CA GLU A 74 -12.79 24.24 -12.82
C GLU A 74 -12.39 22.76 -12.74
N ALA A 75 -12.96 21.93 -13.62
CA ALA A 75 -12.61 20.52 -13.72
C ALA A 75 -11.10 20.33 -13.98
N THR A 76 -10.51 21.10 -14.89
CA THR A 76 -9.07 21.03 -15.22
C THR A 76 -8.21 21.27 -13.99
N THR A 77 -8.56 22.27 -13.16
CA THR A 77 -7.82 22.60 -11.94
C THR A 77 -7.92 21.47 -10.90
N LEU A 78 -9.12 20.90 -10.73
CA LEU A 78 -9.34 19.78 -9.82
C LEU A 78 -8.66 18.49 -10.29
N LEU A 79 -8.63 18.21 -11.60
CA LEU A 79 -7.91 17.07 -12.18
C LEU A 79 -6.40 17.21 -11.98
N LEU A 80 -5.83 18.41 -12.15
CA LEU A 80 -4.41 18.65 -11.86
C LEU A 80 -4.08 18.42 -10.37
N LYS A 81 -4.96 18.87 -9.48
CA LYS A 81 -4.86 18.63 -8.04
C LYS A 81 -4.92 17.13 -7.73
N ALA A 82 -5.89 16.41 -8.32
CA ALA A 82 -6.04 14.97 -8.16
C ALA A 82 -4.79 14.22 -8.66
N GLN A 83 -4.31 14.53 -9.87
CA GLN A 83 -3.09 13.96 -10.44
C GLN A 83 -1.88 14.15 -9.51
N THR A 84 -1.67 15.37 -9.03
CA THR A 84 -0.54 15.69 -8.13
C THR A 84 -0.63 14.90 -6.82
N ARG A 85 -1.82 14.79 -6.25
CA ARG A 85 -2.04 14.06 -5.01
C ARG A 85 -1.94 12.54 -5.18
N PHE A 86 -2.45 11.98 -6.28
CA PHE A 86 -2.27 10.55 -6.57
C PHE A 86 -0.80 10.21 -6.77
N ARG A 87 -0.02 11.03 -7.49
CA ARG A 87 1.43 10.85 -7.62
C ARG A 87 2.13 10.84 -6.27
N LYS A 88 1.86 11.84 -5.44
CA LYS A 88 2.40 11.90 -4.08
C LYS A 88 2.01 10.68 -3.24
N ALA A 89 0.75 10.24 -3.34
CA ALA A 89 0.27 9.05 -2.65
C ALA A 89 1.03 7.80 -3.11
N ALA A 90 1.28 7.64 -4.42
CA ALA A 90 2.07 6.55 -4.99
C ALA A 90 3.51 6.56 -4.49
N ASP A 91 4.17 7.73 -4.47
CA ASP A 91 5.56 7.86 -4.02
C ASP A 91 5.71 7.49 -2.52
N ILE A 92 4.80 8.01 -1.68
CA ILE A 92 4.76 7.68 -0.24
C ILE A 92 4.49 6.18 -0.05
N ALA A 93 3.54 5.65 -0.82
CA ALA A 93 3.14 4.26 -0.71
C ALA A 93 4.27 3.31 -1.11
N THR A 94 5.01 3.64 -2.18
CA THR A 94 6.20 2.88 -2.61
C THR A 94 7.21 2.76 -1.48
N GLY A 95 7.62 3.89 -0.89
CA GLY A 95 8.61 3.87 0.19
C GLY A 95 8.15 3.08 1.42
N LYS A 96 6.93 3.32 1.89
CA LYS A 96 6.38 2.59 3.05
C LYS A 96 6.15 1.11 2.77
N ARG A 97 5.78 0.74 1.55
CA ARG A 97 5.62 -0.64 1.12
C ARG A 97 6.97 -1.35 1.12
N GLU A 98 8.02 -0.73 0.59
CA GLU A 98 9.37 -1.28 0.62
C GLU A 98 9.90 -1.46 2.05
N ASP A 99 9.63 -0.49 2.94
CA ASP A 99 9.93 -0.61 4.37
C ASP A 99 9.18 -1.80 5.00
N ALA A 100 7.89 -1.94 4.73
CA ALA A 100 7.07 -3.04 5.23
C ALA A 100 7.56 -4.41 4.74
N ILE A 101 7.88 -4.53 3.45
CA ILE A 101 8.45 -5.75 2.87
C ILE A 101 9.77 -6.10 3.58
N ARG A 102 10.69 -5.14 3.70
CA ARG A 102 11.98 -5.36 4.39
C ARG A 102 11.80 -5.79 5.85
N GLU A 103 10.86 -5.19 6.56
CA GLU A 103 10.55 -5.58 7.95
C GLU A 103 10.04 -7.02 8.02
N ILE A 104 9.08 -7.39 7.16
CA ILE A 104 8.49 -8.73 7.12
C ILE A 104 9.54 -9.77 6.75
N GLU A 105 10.36 -9.52 5.73
CA GLU A 105 11.47 -10.39 5.33
C GLU A 105 12.52 -10.53 6.44
N GLY A 106 12.82 -9.45 7.16
CA GLY A 106 13.73 -9.47 8.30
C GLY A 106 13.22 -10.35 9.43
N LEU A 107 11.93 -10.22 9.77
CA LEU A 107 11.26 -11.07 10.78
C LEU A 107 11.26 -12.54 10.34
N HIS A 108 10.88 -12.80 9.08
CA HIS A 108 10.87 -14.13 8.49
C HIS A 108 12.25 -14.78 8.58
N LYS A 109 13.29 -14.12 8.04
CA LYS A 109 14.66 -14.64 8.05
C LYS A 109 15.17 -14.90 9.47
N THR A 110 14.83 -14.02 10.42
CA THR A 110 15.19 -14.21 11.83
C THR A 110 14.52 -15.45 12.41
N ALA A 111 13.24 -15.66 12.12
CA ALA A 111 12.50 -16.85 12.56
C ALA A 111 13.04 -18.13 11.91
N GLU A 112 13.37 -18.13 10.60
CA GLU A 112 14.00 -19.26 9.91
C GLU A 112 15.35 -19.64 10.55
N LEU A 113 16.23 -18.66 10.79
CA LEU A 113 17.54 -18.90 11.40
C LEU A 113 17.41 -19.50 12.81
N ARG A 114 16.48 -18.98 13.61
CA ARG A 114 16.22 -19.49 14.97
C ARG A 114 15.57 -20.87 14.96
N CYS A 115 14.65 -21.12 14.03
CA CYS A 115 14.05 -22.44 13.86
C CYS A 115 15.10 -23.48 13.43
N LYS A 116 16.06 -23.09 12.58
CA LYS A 116 17.22 -23.93 12.27
C LYS A 116 18.07 -24.22 13.51
N ALA A 117 18.43 -23.21 14.30
CA ALA A 117 19.19 -23.40 15.54
C ALA A 117 18.45 -24.30 16.55
N LEU A 118 17.12 -24.16 16.65
CA LEU A 118 16.26 -25.02 17.45
C LEU A 118 16.36 -26.49 16.99
N ARG A 119 16.29 -26.76 15.69
CA ARG A 119 16.46 -28.13 15.13
C ARG A 119 17.85 -28.69 15.42
N ASP A 120 18.91 -27.92 15.20
CA ASP A 120 20.27 -28.35 15.47
C ASP A 120 20.49 -28.73 16.95
N ALA A 121 19.87 -27.96 17.86
CA ALA A 121 19.89 -28.26 19.29
C ALA A 121 19.06 -29.50 19.64
N LEU A 122 17.92 -29.69 18.98
CA LEU A 122 17.05 -30.85 19.17
C LEU A 122 17.70 -32.16 18.71
N GLU A 123 18.51 -32.11 17.64
CA GLU A 123 19.27 -33.25 17.16
C GLU A 123 20.41 -33.65 18.10
N LYS A 124 21.14 -32.65 18.63
CA LYS A 124 22.28 -32.86 19.55
C LYS A 124 21.84 -33.15 20.99
N GLY A 125 20.64 -32.70 21.35
CA GLY A 125 20.07 -32.80 22.69
C GLY A 125 19.69 -34.21 23.07
N LYS A 126 19.98 -34.60 24.31
CA LYS A 126 19.52 -35.88 24.88
C LYS A 126 18.16 -35.66 25.54
N LEU A 127 17.10 -36.05 24.83
CA LEU A 127 15.72 -35.93 25.29
C LEU A 127 15.00 -37.27 25.15
N PRO A 128 14.00 -37.57 26.02
CA PRO A 128 13.08 -38.66 25.79
C PRO A 128 12.37 -38.52 24.44
N ALA A 129 12.13 -39.63 23.73
CA ALA A 129 11.54 -39.63 22.39
C ALA A 129 10.23 -38.84 22.30
N ALA A 130 9.34 -38.98 23.29
CA ALA A 130 8.07 -38.26 23.33
C ALA A 130 8.24 -36.73 23.40
N LYS A 131 9.22 -36.25 24.18
CA LYS A 131 9.53 -34.81 24.27
C LYS A 131 10.18 -34.31 22.99
N LYS A 132 11.07 -35.10 22.40
CA LYS A 132 11.69 -34.78 21.11
C LYS A 132 10.63 -34.61 20.02
N GLN A 133 9.67 -35.54 19.95
CA GLN A 133 8.55 -35.47 19.01
C GLN A 133 7.72 -34.19 19.14
N THR A 134 7.42 -33.75 20.38
CA THR A 134 6.69 -32.49 20.60
C THR A 134 7.41 -31.29 19.98
N PHE A 135 8.73 -31.19 20.17
CA PHE A 135 9.51 -30.09 19.57
C PHE A 135 9.62 -30.21 18.05
N GLU A 136 9.72 -31.43 17.51
CA GLU A 136 9.71 -31.66 16.05
C GLU A 136 8.38 -31.20 15.43
N ASP A 137 7.25 -31.47 16.09
CA ASP A 137 5.95 -31.04 15.60
C ASP A 137 5.77 -29.52 15.71
N SER A 138 6.28 -28.88 16.77
CA SER A 138 6.35 -27.41 16.83
C SER A 138 7.20 -26.82 15.70
N CYS A 139 8.34 -27.45 15.35
CA CYS A 139 9.16 -27.01 14.23
C CYS A 139 8.40 -27.10 12.89
N LYS A 140 7.63 -28.17 12.66
CA LYS A 140 6.79 -28.32 11.46
C LYS A 140 5.71 -27.25 11.39
N GLU A 141 5.04 -26.94 12.50
CA GLU A 141 4.03 -25.88 12.56
C GLU A 141 4.65 -24.51 12.25
N ILE A 142 5.83 -24.23 12.83
CA ILE A 142 6.59 -23.01 12.54
C ILE A 142 6.93 -22.91 11.05
N ASP A 143 7.42 -23.98 10.41
CA ASP A 143 7.71 -23.97 8.96
C ASP A 143 6.46 -23.66 8.13
N GLN A 144 5.32 -24.24 8.49
CA GLN A 144 4.05 -23.97 7.81
C GLN A 144 3.68 -22.49 7.91
N LYS A 145 3.80 -21.89 9.11
CA LYS A 145 3.55 -20.46 9.31
C LYS A 145 4.54 -19.58 8.55
N LEU A 146 5.83 -19.94 8.52
CA LEU A 146 6.84 -19.22 7.73
C LEU A 146 6.55 -19.28 6.22
N SER A 147 6.09 -20.43 5.72
CA SER A 147 5.61 -20.54 4.33
C SER A 147 4.40 -19.63 4.09
N GLN A 148 3.46 -19.57 5.02
CA GLN A 148 2.28 -18.69 4.92
C GLN A 148 2.65 -17.20 4.97
N VAL A 149 3.70 -16.81 5.70
CA VAL A 149 4.22 -15.43 5.68
C VAL A 149 4.62 -15.04 4.25
N LYS A 150 5.36 -15.90 3.54
CA LYS A 150 5.73 -15.68 2.12
C LYS A 150 4.50 -15.56 1.24
N THR A 151 3.56 -16.51 1.33
CA THR A 151 2.31 -16.47 0.55
C THR A 151 1.52 -15.18 0.75
N LYS A 152 1.36 -14.73 2.01
CA LYS A 152 0.65 -13.49 2.33
C LYS A 152 1.40 -12.25 1.84
N LEU A 153 2.72 -12.23 1.96
CA LEU A 153 3.55 -11.14 1.46
C LEU A 153 3.42 -11.01 -0.06
N ASP A 154 3.51 -12.13 -0.79
CA ASP A 154 3.37 -12.19 -2.25
C ASP A 154 1.95 -11.84 -2.71
N GLY A 155 0.94 -12.15 -1.89
CA GLY A 155 -0.46 -11.77 -2.10
C GLY A 155 -0.78 -10.30 -1.81
N GLY A 156 0.19 -9.51 -1.32
CA GLY A 156 -0.04 -8.12 -0.92
C GLY A 156 -0.79 -7.94 0.40
N GLU A 157 -0.94 -9.00 1.19
CA GLU A 157 -1.58 -9.00 2.52
C GLU A 157 -0.57 -8.56 3.60
N TYR A 158 0.01 -7.35 3.46
CA TYR A 158 1.16 -6.92 4.26
C TYR A 158 0.91 -6.92 5.78
N GLN A 159 -0.30 -6.55 6.23
CA GLN A 159 -0.65 -6.56 7.66
C GLN A 159 -0.67 -7.97 8.24
N ASP A 160 -1.33 -8.89 7.55
CA ASP A 160 -1.43 -10.28 7.97
C ASP A 160 -0.06 -10.96 7.92
N ALA A 161 0.72 -10.70 6.86
CA ALA A 161 2.09 -11.22 6.72
C ALA A 161 2.97 -10.74 7.89
N LYS A 162 2.91 -9.45 8.24
CA LYS A 162 3.64 -8.88 9.38
C LYS A 162 3.20 -9.50 10.70
N PHE A 163 1.90 -9.56 10.96
CA PHE A 163 1.37 -10.14 12.20
C PHE A 163 1.77 -11.62 12.34
N LEU A 164 1.66 -12.39 11.25
CA LEU A 164 2.05 -13.79 11.24
C LEU A 164 3.56 -13.96 11.44
N ALA A 165 4.40 -13.12 10.83
CA ALA A 165 5.85 -13.16 11.02
C ALA A 165 6.24 -12.86 12.48
N GLN A 166 5.63 -11.83 13.09
CA GLN A 166 5.87 -11.47 14.50
C GLN A 166 5.44 -12.57 15.47
N THR A 167 4.25 -13.13 15.28
CA THR A 167 3.72 -14.20 16.15
C THR A 167 4.50 -15.50 15.97
N THR A 168 4.91 -15.84 14.74
CA THR A 168 5.77 -17.00 14.48
C THR A 168 7.14 -16.84 15.10
N LEU A 169 7.76 -15.65 14.99
CA LEU A 169 9.03 -15.38 15.66
C LEU A 169 8.89 -15.55 17.18
N ARG A 170 7.82 -15.04 17.79
CA ARG A 170 7.54 -15.23 19.22
C ARG A 170 7.42 -16.72 19.57
N GLN A 171 6.67 -17.49 18.80
CA GLN A 171 6.55 -18.93 19.00
C GLN A 171 7.91 -19.62 18.95
N VAL A 172 8.77 -19.27 17.98
CA VAL A 172 10.14 -19.81 17.91
C VAL A 172 10.92 -19.53 19.19
N TRP A 173 10.84 -18.30 19.72
CA TRP A 173 11.51 -17.93 20.98
C TRP A 173 11.00 -18.74 22.18
N GLU A 174 9.68 -18.94 22.27
CA GLU A 174 9.06 -19.72 23.33
C GLU A 174 9.49 -21.19 23.24
N THR A 175 9.43 -21.79 22.05
CA THR A 175 9.89 -23.16 21.82
C THR A 175 11.39 -23.33 22.10
N GLN A 176 12.22 -22.35 21.72
CA GLN A 176 13.65 -22.35 22.07
C GLN A 176 13.84 -22.36 23.59
N LYS A 177 13.17 -21.47 24.32
CA LYS A 177 13.27 -21.39 25.78
C LYS A 177 12.81 -22.69 26.46
N GLU A 178 11.75 -23.31 25.96
CA GLU A 178 11.28 -24.61 26.45
C GLU A 178 12.31 -25.73 26.21
N LEU A 179 12.94 -25.74 25.03
CA LEU A 179 14.00 -26.70 24.71
C LEU A 179 15.23 -26.49 25.59
N GLU A 180 15.66 -25.25 25.80
CA GLU A 180 16.74 -24.91 26.73
C GLU A 180 16.45 -25.44 28.14
N GLY A 181 15.22 -25.23 28.64
CA GLY A 181 14.78 -25.77 29.93
C GLY A 181 14.83 -27.30 29.98
N ALA A 182 14.37 -27.97 28.92
CA ALA A 182 14.42 -29.43 28.81
C ALA A 182 15.84 -30.00 28.72
N LEU A 183 16.80 -29.21 28.21
CA LEU A 183 18.21 -29.57 28.10
C LEU A 183 19.06 -29.13 29.31
N GLY A 184 18.42 -28.71 30.40
CA GLY A 184 19.12 -28.31 31.64
C GLY A 184 19.62 -26.86 31.63
N GLY A 185 18.97 -25.96 30.91
CA GLY A 185 19.20 -24.51 30.93
C GLY A 185 20.33 -24.00 30.04
N LYS A 186 20.87 -24.83 29.14
CA LYS A 186 21.90 -24.40 28.18
C LYS A 186 21.27 -23.56 27.08
N LYS A 187 21.78 -22.34 26.87
CA LYS A 187 21.32 -21.46 25.79
C LYS A 187 21.57 -22.06 24.40
N ILE A 188 20.59 -21.93 23.54
CA ILE A 188 20.65 -22.28 22.12
C ILE A 188 20.85 -20.97 21.36
N SER A 189 22.09 -20.72 20.95
CA SER A 189 22.50 -19.52 20.19
C SER A 189 22.15 -19.63 18.71
#